data_AF-A0A536TIE2-F1
#
_entry.id   AF-A0A536TIE2-F1
#
_cell.length_a   1.000
_cell.length_b   1.000
_cell.length_c   1.000
_cell.angle_alpha   90.00
_cell.angle_beta   90.00
_cell.angle_gamma   90.00
#
_symmetry.space_group_name_H-M   'P 1'
#
loop_
_entity.id
_entity.type
_entity.pdbx_description
1 polymer ?
#
loop_
_entity_poly.entity_id
_entity_poly.type
_entity_poly.pdbx_seq_one_letter_code
_entity_poly.pdbx_strand_id
1 'polypeptide(L)'
;GLNMNILVVPGNTQAFETVDTGKADAWAGDDALLYATAAESKNPRDFSVLQEFLSYDPYGVMYRKDDPALDALVKHTFARLAETRELARIYEQWFLRKLPSGRTLGLSMSPQLQSIFESLGQPTE
;
A
#
# COMPACT_ATOMS: atom_id res chain seq x y z
N GLY A 1 -2.59 -12.63 -28.31
CA GLY A 1 -2.55 -11.55 -27.31
C GLY A 1 -3.86 -11.56 -26.51
N LEU A 2 -3.88 -10.96 -25.33
CA LEU A 2 -5.01 -11.03 -24.37
C LEU A 2 -6.27 -10.22 -24.76
N ASN A 3 -6.30 -9.57 -25.93
CA ASN A 3 -7.41 -8.75 -26.44
C ASN A 3 -8.00 -7.76 -25.42
N MET A 4 -7.12 -7.06 -24.69
CA MET A 4 -7.50 -6.06 -23.69
C MET A 4 -7.52 -4.66 -24.30
N ASN A 5 -8.46 -3.82 -23.86
CA ASN A 5 -8.44 -2.38 -24.08
C ASN A 5 -7.92 -1.68 -22.83
N ILE A 6 -6.84 -0.91 -22.94
CA ILE A 6 -6.19 -0.25 -21.80
C ILE A 6 -6.69 1.19 -21.70
N LEU A 7 -7.38 1.52 -20.61
CA LEU A 7 -7.80 2.88 -20.29
C LEU A 7 -6.77 3.54 -19.36
N VAL A 8 -6.16 4.63 -19.81
CA VAL A 8 -5.23 5.43 -19.01
C VAL A 8 -5.98 6.62 -18.41
N VAL A 9 -5.87 6.78 -17.10
CA VAL A 9 -6.49 7.88 -16.34
C VAL A 9 -5.47 8.63 -15.49
N PRO A 10 -5.75 9.87 -15.03
CA PRO A 10 -4.77 10.69 -14.33
C PRO A 10 -4.37 10.21 -12.92
N GLY A 11 -5.17 9.37 -12.28
CA GLY A 11 -4.90 8.93 -10.91
C GLY A 11 -5.87 7.87 -10.37
N ASN A 12 -5.59 7.41 -9.15
CA ASN A 12 -6.25 6.27 -8.52
C ASN A 12 -7.75 6.48 -8.31
N THR A 13 -8.16 7.70 -7.91
CA THR A 13 -9.58 8.02 -7.74
C THR A 13 -10.35 7.86 -9.05
N GLN A 14 -9.82 8.39 -10.16
CA GLN A 14 -10.44 8.24 -11.47
C GLN A 14 -10.41 6.79 -11.95
N ALA A 15 -9.35 6.04 -11.62
CA ALA A 15 -9.26 4.62 -11.97
C ALA A 15 -10.37 3.81 -11.30
N PHE A 16 -10.57 4.01 -10.01
CA PHE A 16 -11.66 3.38 -9.29
C PHE A 16 -13.04 3.80 -9.83
N GLU A 17 -13.26 5.08 -10.09
CA GLU A 17 -14.52 5.56 -10.69
C GLU A 17 -14.84 4.87 -12.03
N THR A 18 -13.82 4.56 -12.85
CA THR A 18 -14.06 3.83 -14.10
C THR A 18 -14.57 2.41 -13.87
N VAL A 19 -14.13 1.74 -12.80
CA VAL A 19 -14.63 0.41 -12.41
C VAL A 19 -16.00 0.51 -11.75
N ASP A 20 -16.18 1.41 -10.79
CA ASP A 20 -17.45 1.62 -10.05
C ASP A 20 -18.61 2.00 -10.99
N THR A 21 -18.32 2.74 -12.06
CA THR A 21 -19.32 3.13 -13.07
C THR A 21 -19.45 2.16 -14.25
N GLY A 22 -18.70 1.05 -14.25
CA GLY A 22 -18.74 0.03 -15.30
C GLY A 22 -18.13 0.45 -16.64
N LYS A 23 -17.27 1.49 -16.65
CA LYS A 23 -16.50 1.91 -17.84
C LYS A 23 -15.26 1.05 -18.07
N ALA A 24 -14.76 0.39 -17.03
CA ALA A 24 -13.65 -0.56 -17.08
C ALA A 24 -14.02 -1.82 -16.28
N ASP A 25 -13.60 -2.99 -16.75
CA ASP A 25 -13.86 -4.27 -16.08
C ASP A 25 -12.99 -4.48 -14.84
N ALA A 26 -11.80 -3.88 -14.80
CA ALA A 26 -10.83 -4.00 -13.72
C ALA A 26 -9.89 -2.79 -13.65
N TRP A 27 -9.32 -2.56 -12.47
CA TRP A 27 -8.24 -1.61 -12.24
C TRP A 27 -7.01 -2.38 -11.75
N ALA A 28 -5.91 -2.30 -12.51
CA ALA A 28 -4.60 -2.77 -12.09
C ALA A 28 -3.86 -1.64 -11.34
N GLY A 29 -3.48 -1.89 -10.09
CA GLY A 29 -2.78 -0.95 -9.22
C GLY A 29 -2.25 -1.63 -7.97
N ASP A 30 -1.67 -0.84 -7.07
CA ASP A 30 -1.01 -1.36 -5.87
C ASP A 30 -2.04 -1.88 -4.86
N ASP A 31 -1.78 -3.05 -4.28
CA ASP A 31 -2.72 -3.78 -3.41
C ASP A 31 -3.28 -2.92 -2.26
N ALA A 32 -2.42 -2.21 -1.54
CA ALA A 32 -2.82 -1.34 -0.45
C ALA A 32 -3.79 -0.25 -0.90
N LEU A 33 -3.60 0.30 -2.11
CA LEU A 33 -4.50 1.30 -2.69
C LEU A 33 -5.83 0.68 -3.14
N LEU A 34 -5.79 -0.52 -3.73
CA LEU A 34 -6.99 -1.27 -4.11
C LEU A 34 -7.84 -1.60 -2.87
N TYR A 35 -7.22 -2.15 -1.81
CA TYR A 35 -7.89 -2.47 -0.56
C TYR A 35 -8.44 -1.23 0.15
N ALA A 36 -7.66 -0.16 0.23
CA ALA A 36 -8.11 1.10 0.82
C ALA A 36 -9.32 1.68 0.07
N THR A 37 -9.25 1.69 -1.26
CA THR A 37 -10.34 2.25 -2.07
C THR A 37 -11.60 1.41 -1.99
N ALA A 38 -11.47 0.07 -2.06
CA ALA A 38 -12.61 -0.83 -1.91
C ALA A 38 -13.26 -0.69 -0.52
N ALA A 39 -12.47 -0.60 0.55
CA ALA A 39 -12.96 -0.45 1.93
C ALA A 39 -13.73 0.87 2.17
N GLU A 40 -13.32 1.95 1.50
CA GLU A 40 -13.94 3.27 1.57
C GLU A 40 -15.09 3.48 0.56
N SER A 41 -15.30 2.53 -0.36
CA SER A 41 -16.39 2.59 -1.33
C SER A 41 -17.78 2.52 -0.65
N LYS A 42 -18.82 2.94 -1.37
CA LYS A 42 -20.21 2.91 -0.86
C LYS A 42 -20.65 1.49 -0.50
N ASN A 43 -20.30 0.53 -1.36
CA ASN A 43 -20.60 -0.89 -1.20
C ASN A 43 -19.32 -1.72 -1.34
N PRO A 44 -18.51 -1.87 -0.27
CA PRO A 44 -17.23 -2.60 -0.35
C PRO A 44 -17.36 -4.06 -0.80
N ARG A 45 -18.56 -4.65 -0.68
CA ARG A 45 -18.85 -6.03 -1.08
C ARG A 45 -18.99 -6.22 -2.59
N ASP A 46 -19.11 -5.13 -3.35
CA ASP A 46 -19.26 -5.18 -4.80
C ASP A 46 -17.89 -5.34 -5.50
N PHE A 47 -16.79 -5.24 -4.74
CA PHE A 47 -15.42 -5.29 -5.25
C PHE A 47 -14.63 -6.43 -4.60
N SER A 48 -13.67 -6.97 -5.36
CA SER A 48 -12.69 -7.93 -4.85
C SER A 48 -11.31 -7.63 -5.40
N VAL A 49 -10.28 -7.88 -4.59
CA VAL A 49 -8.86 -7.73 -4.97
C VAL A 49 -8.30 -9.12 -5.23
N LEU A 50 -7.77 -9.33 -6.44
CA LEU A 50 -7.13 -10.59 -6.82
C LEU A 50 -5.81 -10.77 -6.06
N GLN A 51 -5.49 -12.01 -5.69
CA GLN A 51 -4.33 -12.33 -4.85
C GLN A 51 -3.02 -12.47 -5.64
N GLU A 52 -3.09 -12.69 -6.95
CA GLU A 52 -1.91 -12.86 -7.78
C GLU A 52 -1.30 -11.50 -8.15
N PHE A 53 -0.05 -11.30 -7.75
CA PHE A 53 0.69 -10.08 -8.08
C PHE A 53 1.24 -10.12 -9.50
N LEU A 54 1.10 -9.00 -10.21
CA LEU A 54 1.78 -8.78 -11.50
C LEU A 54 3.26 -8.42 -11.29
N SER A 55 3.56 -7.74 -10.18
CA SER A 55 4.90 -7.32 -9.77
C SER A 55 4.97 -7.16 -8.24
N TYR A 56 6.19 -7.14 -7.71
CA TYR A 56 6.46 -6.81 -6.31
C TYR A 56 7.33 -5.54 -6.26
N ASP A 57 6.73 -4.44 -5.81
CA ASP A 57 7.31 -3.10 -5.89
C ASP A 57 7.36 -2.44 -4.50
N PRO A 58 8.44 -2.63 -3.72
CA PRO A 58 8.53 -2.07 -2.37
C PRO A 58 8.61 -0.54 -2.40
N TYR A 59 7.82 0.11 -1.55
CA TYR A 59 7.78 1.57 -1.47
C TYR A 59 8.98 2.13 -0.71
N GLY A 60 9.53 3.22 -1.24
CA GLY A 60 10.59 3.99 -0.62
C GLY A 60 10.27 5.48 -0.54
N VAL A 61 10.94 6.19 0.36
CA VAL A 61 10.89 7.64 0.40
C VAL A 61 11.74 8.19 -0.75
N MET A 62 11.10 8.84 -1.72
CA MET A 62 11.80 9.48 -2.82
C MET A 62 12.37 10.84 -2.41
N TYR A 63 13.62 11.11 -2.76
CA TYR A 63 14.27 12.40 -2.55
C TYR A 63 15.29 12.66 -3.68
N ARG A 64 15.87 13.87 -3.71
CA ARG A 64 16.83 14.26 -4.75
C ARG A 64 18.03 13.31 -4.77
N LYS A 65 18.47 12.98 -5.98
CA LYS A 65 19.76 12.31 -6.20
C LYS A 65 20.89 13.20 -5.67
N ASP A 66 21.95 12.57 -5.17
CA ASP A 66 23.18 13.22 -4.68
C ASP A 66 22.98 14.14 -3.46
N ASP A 67 21.97 13.86 -2.63
CA ASP A 67 21.71 14.54 -1.34
C ASP A 67 22.04 13.60 -0.14
N PRO A 68 23.33 13.44 0.21
CA PRO A 68 23.76 12.47 1.23
C PRO A 68 23.27 12.83 2.64
N ALA A 69 23.01 14.12 2.90
CA ALA A 69 22.47 14.55 4.17
C ALA A 69 21.02 14.07 4.35
N LEU A 70 20.19 14.18 3.30
CA LEU A 70 18.82 13.68 3.33
C LEU A 70 18.75 12.15 3.32
N ASP A 71 19.62 11.47 2.57
CA ASP A 71 19.76 10.00 2.62
C ASP A 71 20.06 9.51 4.05
N ALA A 72 21.05 10.12 4.71
CA ALA A 72 21.40 9.78 6.08
C ALA A 72 20.23 10.03 7.04
N LEU A 73 19.55 11.17 6.92
CA LEU A 73 18.38 11.49 7.76
C LEU A 73 17.28 10.43 7.63
N VAL A 74 16.94 10.02 6.40
CA VAL A 74 15.93 8.99 6.15
C VAL A 74 16.35 7.67 6.79
N LYS A 75 17.58 7.21 6.53
CA LYS A 75 18.11 5.95 7.09
C LYS A 75 18.12 5.95 8.62
N HIS A 76 18.62 7.02 9.25
CA HIS A 76 18.64 7.16 10.70
C HIS A 76 17.23 7.18 11.29
N THR A 77 16.27 7.79 10.60
CA THR A 77 14.87 7.80 11.05
C THR A 77 14.27 6.40 11.04
N PHE A 78 14.45 5.63 9.96
CA PHE A 78 13.97 4.24 9.89
C PHE A 78 14.64 3.33 10.91
N ALA A 79 15.94 3.48 11.15
CA ALA A 79 16.65 2.75 12.21
C ALA A 79 16.04 3.04 13.58
N ARG A 80 15.82 4.33 13.91
CA ARG A 80 15.18 4.72 15.17
C ARG A 80 13.75 4.16 15.29
N LEU A 81 12.95 4.23 14.23
CA LEU A 81 11.59 3.68 14.22
C LEU A 81 11.58 2.16 14.45
N ALA A 82 12.57 1.44 13.91
CA ALA A 82 12.73 0.00 14.14
C ALA A 82 13.11 -0.28 15.60
N GLU A 83 14.10 0.44 16.15
CA GLU A 83 14.55 0.33 17.54
C GLU A 83 13.41 0.58 18.54
N THR A 84 12.56 1.58 18.28
CA THR A 84 11.43 1.95 19.15
C THR A 84 10.18 1.09 18.92
N ARG A 85 10.24 0.12 17.99
CA ARG A 85 9.12 -0.70 17.50
C ARG A 85 7.97 0.11 16.89
N GLU A 86 8.25 1.33 16.43
CA GLU A 86 7.25 2.23 15.87
C GLU A 86 6.83 1.82 14.46
N LEU A 87 7.67 1.13 13.66
CA LEU A 87 7.24 0.68 12.33
C LEU A 87 6.05 -0.29 12.42
N ALA A 88 6.09 -1.24 13.35
CA ALA A 88 4.98 -2.18 13.58
C ALA A 88 3.72 -1.46 14.11
N ARG A 89 3.88 -0.52 15.04
CA ARG A 89 2.74 0.27 15.56
C ARG A 89 2.09 1.11 14.48
N ILE A 90 2.89 1.72 13.60
CA ILE A 90 2.38 2.48 12.46
C ILE A 90 1.60 1.56 11.53
N TYR A 91 2.14 0.38 11.22
CA TYR A 91 1.43 -0.60 10.39
C TYR A 91 0.08 -1.01 11.02
N GLU A 92 0.10 -1.39 12.31
CA GLU A 92 -1.10 -1.79 13.04
C GLU A 92 -2.18 -0.68 13.03
N GLN A 93 -1.78 0.56 13.28
CA GLN A 93 -2.66 1.73 13.31
C GLN A 93 -3.43 1.92 12.00
N TRP A 94 -2.76 1.75 10.86
CA TRP A 94 -3.34 2.10 9.55
C TRP A 94 -3.94 0.92 8.79
N PHE A 95 -3.46 -0.30 9.03
CA PHE A 95 -3.89 -1.47 8.25
C PHE A 95 -4.77 -2.43 9.03
N LEU A 96 -4.64 -2.48 10.37
CA LEU A 96 -5.33 -3.47 11.20
C LEU A 96 -6.39 -2.85 12.12
N ARG A 97 -6.18 -1.62 12.58
CA ARG A 97 -7.13 -0.88 13.42
C ARG A 97 -8.18 -0.15 12.59
N LYS A 98 -9.20 0.38 13.28
CA LYS A 98 -10.20 1.25 12.66
C LYS A 98 -9.56 2.57 12.25
N LEU A 99 -9.76 2.94 10.99
CA LEU A 99 -9.42 4.23 10.42
C LEU A 99 -10.36 5.33 10.95
N PRO A 100 -10.00 6.61 10.78
CA PRO A 100 -10.89 7.73 11.10
C PRO A 100 -12.26 7.67 10.40
N SER A 101 -12.36 6.99 9.26
CA SER A 101 -13.62 6.71 8.55
C SER A 101 -14.52 5.70 9.27
N GLY A 102 -14.01 5.01 10.29
CA GLY A 102 -14.68 3.90 10.98
C GLY A 102 -14.52 2.55 10.28
N ARG A 103 -13.90 2.50 9.10
CA ARG A 103 -13.57 1.27 8.35
C ARG A 103 -12.26 0.66 8.86
N THR A 104 -12.03 -0.59 8.52
CA THR A 104 -10.76 -1.31 8.77
C THR A 104 -10.34 -1.95 7.45
N LEU A 105 -9.06 -1.84 7.09
CA LEU A 105 -8.54 -2.48 5.87
C LEU A 105 -8.37 -3.98 6.09
N GLY A 106 -7.91 -4.39 7.27
CA GLY A 106 -7.72 -5.80 7.61
C GLY A 106 -6.57 -6.44 6.84
N LEU A 107 -5.61 -5.63 6.40
CA LEU A 107 -4.50 -6.08 5.57
C LEU A 107 -3.31 -6.47 6.46
N SER A 108 -3.12 -7.78 6.66
CA SER A 108 -1.97 -8.32 7.39
C SER A 108 -0.66 -7.99 6.67
N MET A 109 0.40 -7.77 7.44
CA MET A 109 1.73 -7.50 6.89
C MET A 109 2.19 -8.67 6.03
N SER A 110 2.60 -8.40 4.80
CA SER A 110 3.13 -9.44 3.91
C SER A 110 4.44 -10.02 4.44
N PRO A 111 4.78 -11.28 4.12
CA PRO A 111 6.05 -11.87 4.51
C PRO A 111 7.27 -11.05 4.08
N GLN A 112 7.18 -10.41 2.90
CA GLN A 112 8.26 -9.58 2.38
C GLN A 112 8.45 -8.30 3.22
N LEU A 113 7.36 -7.64 3.62
CA LEU A 113 7.45 -6.47 4.50
C LEU A 113 7.92 -6.87 5.91
N GLN A 114 7.53 -8.04 6.41
CA GLN A 114 8.06 -8.58 7.66
C GLN A 114 9.58 -8.73 7.60
N SER A 115 10.11 -9.37 6.55
CA SER A 115 11.56 -9.51 6.36
C SER A 115 12.29 -8.17 6.27
N ILE A 116 11.67 -7.13 5.69
CA ILE A 116 12.24 -5.78 5.68
C ILE A 116 12.33 -5.23 7.11
N PHE A 117 11.27 -5.34 7.91
CA PHE A 117 11.27 -4.86 9.29
C PHE A 117 12.30 -5.60 10.15
N GLU A 118 12.41 -6.93 9.99
CA GLU A 118 13.41 -7.74 10.67
C GLU A 118 14.83 -7.36 10.28
N SER A 119 15.08 -7.06 9.00
CA SER A 119 16.39 -6.60 8.54
C SER A 119 16.81 -5.25 9.12
N LEU A 120 15.85 -4.44 9.55
CA LEU A 120 16.06 -3.18 10.27
C LEU A 120 16.18 -3.37 11.80
N GLY A 121 16.10 -4.62 12.28
CA GLY A 121 16.21 -4.96 13.70
C GLY A 121 14.88 -4.89 14.48
N GLN A 122 13.74 -4.77 13.79
CA GLN A 122 12.42 -4.80 14.44
C GLN A 122 11.79 -6.19 14.31
N PRO A 123 11.58 -6.92 15.42
CA PRO A 123 10.83 -8.17 15.40
C PRO A 123 9.37 -7.94 14.97
N THR A 124 8.85 -8.86 14.16
CA THR A 124 7.45 -8.83 13.67
C THR A 124 6.54 -9.86 14.34
N GLU A 125 7.08 -10.64 15.29
CA GLU A 125 6.36 -11.56 16.20
C GLU A 125 6.16 -10.97 17.60
#